data_AF-A0A1G9STS2-F1
#
_entry.id   AF-A0A1G9STS2-F1
#
_cell.length_a   1.000
_cell.length_b   1.000
_cell.length_c   1.000
_cell.angle_alpha   90.00
_cell.angle_beta   90.00
_cell.angle_gamma   90.00
#
_symmetry.space_group_name_H-M   'P 1'
#
loop_
_entity.id
_entity.type
_entity.pdbx_description
1 polymer ?
#
loop_
_entity_poly.entity_id
_entity_poly.type
_entity_poly.pdbx_seq_one_letter_code
_entity_poly.pdbx_strand_id
1 'polypeptide(L)'
;MQSGFRFIAVLAYVVIAGCAGEKSVPRDSAVVTISAYGPDLFGQHAHGVGGRLDVLESSEGTTQLSYPPMDLRSCNQSKTDCSLGLGVVDGTAKVISSSAAGAKVAINLNYKVGRSHSINANGYQSKQEIPSDVKALHANQIISKTIDVAYGEVLHMSLAYGVDVAVCAQKHYAGQLMPDRSVCKGY
;
A
#
# COMPACT_ATOMS: atom_id res chain seq x y z
N MET A 1 -19.01 -78.57 -37.58
CA MET A 1 -18.69 -77.57 -38.62
C MET A 1 -19.32 -76.24 -38.24
N GLN A 2 -18.48 -75.21 -38.06
CA GLN A 2 -18.65 -73.74 -38.21
C GLN A 2 -20.03 -73.10 -37.96
N SER A 3 -20.18 -71.92 -37.38
CA SER A 3 -19.33 -70.96 -36.64
C SER A 3 -20.30 -69.85 -36.23
N GLY A 4 -20.23 -69.38 -34.99
CA GLY A 4 -21.06 -68.28 -34.53
C GLY A 4 -20.74 -66.96 -35.23
N PHE A 5 -21.75 -66.11 -35.39
CA PHE A 5 -21.56 -64.68 -35.64
C PHE A 5 -22.23 -63.89 -34.53
N ARG A 6 -21.39 -63.32 -33.67
CA ARG A 6 -21.77 -62.41 -32.60
C ARG A 6 -21.96 -61.00 -33.18
N PHE A 7 -23.03 -60.35 -32.74
CA PHE A 7 -23.21 -58.90 -32.82
C PHE A 7 -22.06 -58.19 -32.07
N ILE A 8 -21.37 -57.25 -32.73
CA ILE A 8 -20.61 -56.19 -32.07
C ILE A 8 -20.93 -54.89 -32.80
N ALA A 9 -21.93 -54.16 -32.29
CA ALA A 9 -22.12 -52.76 -32.63
C ALA A 9 -21.01 -51.97 -31.94
N VAL A 10 -20.08 -51.43 -32.72
CA VAL A 10 -19.03 -50.52 -32.23
C VAL A 10 -19.70 -49.17 -31.96
N LEU A 11 -20.12 -48.96 -30.72
CA LEU A 11 -20.49 -47.64 -30.21
C LEU A 11 -19.21 -46.81 -30.09
N ALA A 12 -19.01 -45.93 -31.06
CA ALA A 12 -17.98 -44.89 -31.03
C ALA A 12 -18.31 -43.92 -29.88
N TYR A 13 -17.65 -44.09 -28.73
CA TYR A 13 -17.60 -43.07 -27.71
C TYR A 13 -16.70 -41.94 -28.21
N VAL A 14 -17.32 -40.91 -28.81
CA VAL A 14 -16.69 -39.60 -28.94
C VAL A 14 -16.56 -39.06 -27.52
N VAL A 15 -15.40 -39.28 -26.90
CA VAL A 15 -15.02 -38.55 -25.69
C VAL A 15 -14.78 -37.12 -26.14
N ILE A 16 -15.82 -36.30 -26.08
CA ILE A 16 -15.67 -34.85 -26.10
C ILE A 16 -14.93 -34.53 -24.81
N ALA A 17 -13.60 -34.52 -24.88
CA ALA A 17 -12.77 -33.90 -23.86
C ALA A 17 -13.15 -32.41 -23.89
N GLY A 18 -14.18 -32.06 -23.14
CA GLY A 18 -14.49 -30.68 -22.86
C GLY A 18 -13.24 -30.09 -22.24
N CYS A 19 -12.64 -29.12 -22.92
CA CYS A 19 -11.79 -28.15 -22.25
C CYS A 19 -12.65 -27.53 -21.15
N ALA A 20 -12.61 -28.12 -19.96
CA ALA A 20 -12.85 -27.39 -18.74
C ALA A 20 -11.69 -26.39 -18.68
N GLY A 21 -11.81 -25.31 -19.43
CA GLY A 21 -11.10 -24.09 -19.11
C GLY A 21 -11.54 -23.79 -17.69
N GLU A 22 -10.67 -24.10 -16.74
CA GLU A 22 -10.76 -23.62 -15.37
C GLU A 22 -10.94 -22.11 -15.48
N LYS A 23 -12.19 -21.66 -15.45
CA LYS A 23 -12.48 -20.29 -15.09
C LYS A 23 -11.98 -20.20 -13.65
N SER A 24 -10.82 -19.60 -13.48
CA SER A 24 -10.27 -19.32 -12.15
C SER A 24 -11.38 -18.64 -11.37
N VAL A 25 -11.94 -19.36 -10.40
CA VAL A 25 -12.96 -18.80 -9.51
C VAL A 25 -12.26 -17.64 -8.81
N PRO A 26 -12.78 -16.41 -8.90
CA PRO A 26 -12.16 -15.28 -8.19
C PRO A 26 -12.09 -15.65 -6.71
N ARG A 27 -10.87 -15.68 -6.16
CA ARG A 27 -10.65 -15.97 -4.75
C ARG A 27 -10.61 -14.66 -4.00
N ASP A 28 -11.11 -14.68 -2.77
CA ASP A 28 -10.86 -13.60 -1.83
C ASP A 28 -9.35 -13.41 -1.70
N SER A 29 -8.92 -12.15 -1.67
CA SER A 29 -7.51 -11.77 -1.56
C SER A 29 -7.33 -10.72 -0.48
N ALA A 30 -6.09 -10.53 -0.03
CA ALA A 30 -5.76 -9.43 0.85
C ALA A 30 -5.48 -8.15 0.07
N VAL A 31 -5.95 -7.04 0.62
CA VAL A 31 -5.48 -5.70 0.26
C VAL A 31 -4.90 -5.06 1.49
N VAL A 32 -3.71 -4.49 1.35
CA VAL A 32 -3.07 -3.73 2.42
C VAL A 32 -3.05 -2.28 2.04
N THR A 33 -3.76 -1.46 2.80
CA THR A 33 -3.71 -0.01 2.69
C THR A 33 -2.55 0.50 3.53
N ILE A 34 -1.65 1.24 2.90
CA ILE A 34 -0.56 1.95 3.55
C ILE A 34 -0.84 3.44 3.41
N SER A 35 -0.81 4.17 4.51
CA SER A 35 -0.96 5.62 4.50
C SER A 35 0.21 6.29 5.17
N ALA A 36 0.55 7.48 4.70
CA ALA A 36 1.57 8.33 5.31
C ALA A 36 0.99 9.74 5.44
N TYR A 37 1.00 10.27 6.66
CA TYR A 37 0.47 11.59 6.98
C TYR A 37 1.45 12.39 7.83
N GLY A 38 1.53 13.69 7.55
CA GLY A 38 2.25 14.65 8.37
C GLY A 38 1.50 14.98 9.66
N PRO A 39 2.16 15.69 10.59
CA PRO A 39 1.51 16.15 11.82
C PRO A 39 0.46 17.23 11.53
N ASP A 40 -0.52 17.36 12.41
CA ASP A 40 -1.39 18.54 12.42
C ASP A 40 -0.60 19.76 12.95
N LEU A 41 -0.38 20.73 12.07
CA LEU A 41 0.37 21.95 12.39
C LEU A 41 -0.51 23.05 13.00
N PHE A 42 -1.85 22.95 12.89
CA PHE A 42 -2.78 24.02 13.23
C PHE A 42 -3.83 23.65 14.30
N GLY A 43 -3.88 22.38 14.72
CA GLY A 43 -4.85 21.92 15.73
C GLY A 43 -6.26 21.76 15.18
N GLN A 44 -6.43 21.68 13.85
CA GLN A 44 -7.73 21.67 13.17
C GLN A 44 -8.11 20.29 12.63
N HIS A 45 -7.16 19.35 12.56
CA HIS A 45 -7.33 18.07 11.90
C HIS A 45 -6.68 16.95 12.71
N ALA A 46 -7.09 15.70 12.47
CA ALA A 46 -6.42 14.57 13.10
C ALA A 46 -4.96 14.43 12.64
N HIS A 47 -4.65 14.91 11.44
CA HIS A 47 -3.34 14.86 10.81
C HIS A 47 -3.18 15.99 9.77
N GLY A 48 -1.95 16.19 9.30
CA GLY A 48 -1.60 17.10 8.21
C GLY A 48 -1.75 16.48 6.81
N VAL A 49 -1.05 17.06 5.84
CA VAL A 49 -1.04 16.57 4.45
C VAL A 49 -0.53 15.13 4.39
N GLY A 50 -1.10 14.32 3.50
CA GLY A 50 -0.65 12.96 3.27
C GLY A 50 -1.55 12.22 2.28
N GLY A 51 -1.41 10.89 2.26
CA GLY A 51 -2.17 10.04 1.35
C GLY A 51 -2.18 8.59 1.77
N ARG A 52 -2.94 7.79 1.03
CA ARG A 52 -3.06 6.34 1.20
C ARG A 52 -2.98 5.63 -0.14
N LEU A 53 -2.36 4.47 -0.15
CA LEU A 53 -2.14 3.63 -1.32
C LEU A 53 -2.48 2.18 -0.97
N ASP A 54 -3.13 1.49 -1.90
CA ASP A 54 -3.54 0.10 -1.73
C ASP A 54 -2.52 -0.83 -2.41
N VAL A 55 -2.06 -1.84 -1.67
CA VAL A 55 -1.16 -2.89 -2.14
C VAL A 55 -1.98 -4.17 -2.27
N LEU A 56 -2.18 -4.60 -3.52
CA LEU A 56 -3.00 -5.77 -3.83
C LEU A 56 -2.15 -7.03 -3.75
N GLU A 57 -2.65 -8.09 -3.12
CA GLU A 57 -1.99 -9.40 -3.14
C GLU A 57 -1.85 -9.96 -4.57
N SER A 58 -2.81 -9.66 -5.44
CA SER A 58 -2.81 -10.09 -6.84
C SER A 58 -1.79 -9.36 -7.72
N SER A 59 -1.08 -8.34 -7.22
CA SER A 59 -0.08 -7.65 -8.02
C SER A 59 1.14 -8.55 -8.22
N GLU A 60 1.57 -8.77 -9.47
CA GLU A 60 2.72 -9.65 -9.78
C GLU A 60 4.07 -9.11 -9.26
N GLY A 61 4.13 -7.86 -8.78
CA GLY A 61 5.35 -7.17 -8.37
C GLY A 61 5.23 -6.37 -7.08
N THR A 62 6.25 -5.57 -6.80
CA THR A 62 6.21 -4.57 -5.73
C THR A 62 5.38 -3.37 -6.16
N THR A 63 4.47 -2.93 -5.31
CA THR A 63 3.75 -1.67 -5.50
C THR A 63 4.65 -0.51 -5.12
N GLN A 64 4.81 0.48 -6.00
CA GLN A 64 5.53 1.71 -5.71
C GLN A 64 4.68 2.59 -4.79
N LEU A 65 5.28 3.08 -3.71
CA LEU A 65 4.69 4.03 -2.80
C LEU A 65 5.32 5.40 -3.03
N SER A 66 4.48 6.41 -3.16
CA SER A 66 4.90 7.81 -3.26
C SER A 66 3.78 8.68 -2.69
N TYR A 67 4.12 9.43 -1.65
CA TYR A 67 3.17 10.30 -0.97
C TYR A 67 3.49 11.77 -1.25
N PRO A 68 2.49 12.66 -1.23
CA PRO A 68 2.73 14.10 -1.33
C PRO A 68 3.72 14.59 -0.26
N PRO A 69 4.51 15.64 -0.56
CA PRO A 69 5.35 16.26 0.46
C PRO A 69 4.49 16.78 1.63
N MET A 70 4.99 16.62 2.84
CA MET A 70 4.33 16.98 4.09
C MET A 70 5.05 18.16 4.70
N ASP A 71 4.31 19.20 5.10
CA ASP A 71 4.86 20.32 5.84
C ASP A 71 5.17 19.89 7.29
N LEU A 72 6.39 20.16 7.74
CA LEU A 72 6.88 19.79 9.06
C LEU A 72 7.34 21.01 9.82
N ARG A 73 7.10 21.00 11.12
CA ARG A 73 7.53 22.05 12.05
C ARG A 73 8.02 21.42 13.33
N SER A 74 9.17 21.87 13.81
CA SER A 74 9.66 21.56 15.15
C SER A 74 10.07 22.85 15.82
N CYS A 75 9.63 23.06 17.06
CA CYS A 75 9.93 24.27 17.81
C CYS A 75 10.55 23.93 19.16
N ASN A 76 11.26 24.90 19.74
CA ASN A 76 11.62 24.85 21.14
C ASN A 76 10.37 24.79 22.05
N GLN A 77 10.58 24.51 23.34
CA GLN A 77 9.50 24.36 24.31
C GLN A 77 8.59 25.60 24.40
N SER A 78 9.15 26.80 24.22
CA SER A 78 8.41 28.07 24.24
C SER A 78 7.69 28.40 22.92
N LYS A 79 7.83 27.57 21.88
CA LYS A 79 7.24 27.76 20.53
C LYS A 79 7.66 29.05 19.81
N THR A 80 8.76 29.67 20.22
CA THR A 80 9.26 30.95 19.68
C THR A 80 10.35 30.79 18.64
N ASP A 81 11.08 29.67 18.67
CA ASP A 81 12.12 29.34 17.69
C ASP A 81 11.75 28.02 17.03
N CYS A 82 11.51 28.06 15.72
CA CYS A 82 11.02 26.93 14.96
C CYS A 82 11.86 26.71 13.70
N SER A 83 12.05 25.43 13.40
CA SER A 83 12.58 24.97 12.12
C SER A 83 11.45 24.34 11.31
N LEU A 84 11.48 24.57 10.00
CA LEU A 84 10.52 24.02 9.05
C LEU A 84 11.18 22.96 8.16
N GLY A 85 10.41 22.00 7.65
CA GLY A 85 10.89 20.99 6.73
C GLY A 85 9.81 20.51 5.76
N LEU A 86 10.23 20.01 4.61
CA LEU A 86 9.39 19.24 3.71
C LEU A 86 9.75 17.77 3.86
N GLY A 87 8.83 16.97 4.41
CA GLY A 87 8.96 15.54 4.58
C GLY A 87 8.41 14.78 3.38
N VAL A 88 9.18 13.84 2.85
CA VAL A 88 8.78 12.99 1.73
C VAL A 88 8.94 11.55 2.13
N VAL A 89 7.86 10.78 2.01
CA VAL A 89 7.86 9.34 2.15
C VAL A 89 7.68 8.73 0.76
N ASP A 90 8.62 7.88 0.36
CA ASP A 90 8.54 7.07 -0.84
C ASP A 90 9.03 5.65 -0.54
N GLY A 91 8.81 4.70 -1.45
CA GLY A 91 9.28 3.34 -1.24
C GLY A 91 8.53 2.30 -2.05
N THR A 92 8.54 1.07 -1.54
CA THR A 92 7.83 -0.06 -2.12
C THR A 92 7.16 -0.90 -1.05
N ALA A 93 6.10 -1.60 -1.44
CA ALA A 93 5.49 -2.63 -0.61
C ALA A 93 5.01 -3.83 -1.44
N LYS A 94 4.91 -4.99 -0.79
CA LYS A 94 4.41 -6.21 -1.39
C LYS A 94 3.70 -7.06 -0.34
N VAL A 95 2.48 -7.51 -0.63
CA VAL A 95 1.86 -8.59 0.13
C VAL A 95 2.58 -9.89 -0.22
N ILE A 96 3.22 -10.50 0.77
CA ILE A 96 3.98 -11.75 0.61
C ILE A 96 3.02 -12.94 0.60
N SER A 97 2.05 -12.93 1.51
CA SER A 97 1.04 -13.97 1.64
C SER A 97 -0.13 -13.47 2.48
N SER A 98 -1.31 -14.03 2.27
CA SER A 98 -2.46 -13.86 3.15
C SER A 98 -2.88 -15.17 3.84
N SER A 99 -3.66 -15.04 4.90
CA SER A 99 -4.28 -16.13 5.63
C SER A 99 -5.71 -15.76 6.03
N ALA A 100 -6.39 -16.65 6.75
CA ALA A 100 -7.70 -16.35 7.32
C ALA A 100 -7.69 -15.19 8.34
N ALA A 101 -6.55 -14.95 9.00
CA ALA A 101 -6.40 -13.99 10.09
C ALA A 101 -5.86 -12.62 9.65
N GLY A 102 -5.12 -12.55 8.55
CA GLY A 102 -4.45 -11.33 8.12
C GLY A 102 -3.50 -11.54 6.95
N ALA A 103 -2.63 -10.56 6.72
CA ALA A 103 -1.65 -10.55 5.63
C ALA A 103 -0.23 -10.29 6.13
N LYS A 104 0.74 -10.96 5.50
CA LYS A 104 2.17 -10.68 5.66
C LYS A 104 2.62 -9.74 4.56
N VAL A 105 3.25 -8.63 4.92
CA VAL A 105 3.63 -7.56 3.99
C VAL A 105 5.10 -7.19 4.18
N ALA A 106 5.83 -7.12 3.08
CA ALA A 106 7.15 -6.51 3.04
C ALA A 106 7.02 -5.03 2.65
N ILE A 107 7.64 -4.15 3.42
CA ILE A 107 7.63 -2.71 3.24
C ILE A 107 9.07 -2.20 3.24
N ASN A 108 9.41 -1.38 2.25
CA ASN A 108 10.66 -0.65 2.17
C ASN A 108 10.35 0.83 1.96
N LEU A 109 10.54 1.66 2.99
CA LEU A 109 10.30 3.09 2.93
C LEU A 109 11.61 3.85 3.03
N ASN A 110 11.66 4.95 2.30
CA ASN A 110 12.65 5.99 2.43
C ASN A 110 11.92 7.28 2.83
N TYR A 111 12.33 7.86 3.95
CA TYR A 111 11.80 9.10 4.48
C TYR A 111 12.90 10.13 4.53
N LYS A 112 12.69 11.25 3.84
CA LYS A 112 13.64 12.36 3.76
C LYS A 112 12.97 13.65 4.16
N VAL A 113 13.71 14.46 4.90
CA VAL A 113 13.31 15.83 5.26
C VAL A 113 14.36 16.79 4.78
N GLY A 114 13.92 17.83 4.09
CA GLY A 114 14.81 18.88 3.62
C GLY A 114 14.11 20.20 3.40
N ARG A 115 14.89 21.16 2.87
CA ARG A 115 14.44 22.52 2.59
C ARG A 115 13.57 22.61 1.35
N SER A 116 13.82 21.78 0.35
CA SER A 116 13.13 21.83 -0.93
C SER A 116 12.75 20.44 -1.43
N HIS A 117 11.64 20.40 -2.15
CA HIS A 117 11.18 19.24 -2.87
C HIS A 117 10.74 19.65 -4.27
N SER A 118 11.18 18.91 -5.27
CA SER A 118 10.82 19.15 -6.66
C SER A 118 10.24 17.89 -7.26
N ILE A 119 9.10 18.02 -7.92
CA ILE A 119 8.48 16.96 -8.72
C ILE A 119 8.55 17.40 -10.18
N ASN A 120 9.01 16.49 -11.03
CA ASN A 120 8.87 16.60 -12.48
C ASN A 120 8.01 15.42 -12.94
N ALA A 121 6.78 15.71 -13.36
CA ALA A 121 5.83 14.71 -13.82
C ALA A 121 5.00 15.25 -14.98
N ASN A 122 4.84 14.45 -16.04
CA ASN A 122 4.00 14.77 -17.21
C ASN A 122 4.35 16.12 -17.87
N GLY A 123 5.63 16.51 -17.87
CA GLY A 123 6.09 17.78 -18.42
C GLY A 123 5.86 19.01 -17.51
N TYR A 124 5.28 18.81 -16.32
CA TYR A 124 5.13 19.85 -15.31
C TYR A 124 6.20 19.72 -14.23
N GLN A 125 6.88 20.83 -13.96
CA GLN A 125 7.80 20.95 -12.85
C GLN A 125 7.15 21.78 -11.73
N SER A 126 7.05 21.19 -10.55
CA SER A 126 6.66 21.89 -9.32
C SER A 126 7.82 21.86 -8.34
N LYS A 127 8.08 22.98 -7.67
CA LYS A 127 9.08 23.09 -6.61
C LYS A 127 8.42 23.75 -5.40
N GLN A 128 8.54 23.08 -4.27
CA GLN A 128 8.25 23.65 -2.96
C GLN A 128 9.58 23.89 -2.24
N GLU A 129 9.73 25.05 -1.60
CA GLU A 129 10.98 25.44 -0.95
C GLU A 129 10.72 26.32 0.27
N ILE A 130 11.41 26.01 1.35
CA ILE A 130 11.39 26.79 2.58
C ILE A 130 12.37 27.97 2.42
N PRO A 131 11.94 29.22 2.70
CA PRO A 131 12.77 30.42 2.61
C PRO A 131 14.10 30.30 3.36
N SER A 132 15.19 30.80 2.75
CA SER A 132 16.56 30.60 3.23
C SER A 132 16.84 31.20 4.62
N ASP A 133 16.08 32.22 5.01
CA ASP A 133 16.11 32.88 6.32
C ASP A 133 15.43 32.05 7.43
N VAL A 134 14.68 31.01 7.08
CA VAL A 134 14.07 30.07 8.03
C VAL A 134 14.98 28.87 8.25
N LYS A 135 15.16 28.45 9.51
CA LYS A 135 15.91 27.23 9.86
C LYS A 135 15.24 26.00 9.23
N ALA A 136 16.05 25.15 8.59
CA ALA A 136 15.56 23.94 7.94
C ALA A 136 15.71 22.71 8.84
N LEU A 137 14.70 21.85 8.82
CA LEU A 137 14.77 20.49 9.34
C LEU A 137 15.48 19.58 8.35
N HIS A 138 16.13 18.56 8.90
CA HIS A 138 16.80 17.52 8.14
C HIS A 138 16.59 16.16 8.81
N ALA A 139 16.30 15.16 8.00
CA ALA A 139 16.27 13.76 8.41
C ALA A 139 16.40 12.87 7.18
N ASN A 140 16.93 11.68 7.40
CA ASN A 140 16.94 10.61 6.42
C ASN A 140 16.78 9.29 7.16
N GLN A 141 15.73 8.54 6.85
CA GLN A 141 15.42 7.26 7.48
C GLN A 141 15.08 6.25 6.39
N ILE A 142 15.71 5.07 6.45
CA ILE A 142 15.37 3.93 5.62
C ILE A 142 14.76 2.87 6.51
N ILE A 143 13.58 2.38 6.14
CA ILE A 143 12.82 1.39 6.90
C ILE A 143 12.58 0.20 5.99
N SER A 144 13.10 -0.96 6.36
CA SER A 144 12.82 -2.22 5.68
C SER A 144 12.31 -3.21 6.70
N LYS A 145 11.06 -3.64 6.55
CA LYS A 145 10.37 -4.54 7.50
C LYS A 145 9.48 -5.52 6.76
N THR A 146 9.36 -6.72 7.33
CA THR A 146 8.26 -7.63 7.06
C THR A 146 7.36 -7.64 8.28
N ILE A 147 6.07 -7.40 8.08
CA ILE A 147 5.08 -7.30 9.15
C ILE A 147 3.90 -8.23 8.87
N ASP A 148 3.44 -8.91 9.91
CA ASP A 148 2.16 -9.60 9.93
C ASP A 148 1.12 -8.61 10.44
N VAL A 149 0.06 -8.37 9.66
CA VAL A 149 -1.00 -7.41 9.97
C VAL A 149 -2.33 -8.15 10.00
N ALA A 150 -2.98 -8.18 11.17
CA ALA A 150 -4.29 -8.79 11.28
C ALA A 150 -5.34 -7.96 10.52
N TYR A 151 -6.39 -8.61 10.01
CA TYR A 151 -7.45 -7.89 9.31
C TYR A 151 -8.14 -6.89 10.24
N GLY A 152 -8.19 -5.62 9.82
CA GLY A 152 -8.76 -4.52 10.58
C GLY A 152 -7.89 -3.95 11.70
N GLU A 153 -6.70 -4.51 11.90
CA GLU A 153 -5.68 -3.90 12.75
C GLU A 153 -4.95 -2.79 11.98
N VAL A 154 -4.73 -1.66 12.65
CA VAL A 154 -3.95 -0.54 12.13
C VAL A 154 -2.64 -0.47 12.90
N LEU A 155 -1.53 -0.75 12.22
CA LEU A 155 -0.19 -0.66 12.78
C LEU A 155 0.43 0.68 12.42
N HIS A 156 0.94 1.40 13.43
CA HIS A 156 1.56 2.71 13.25
C HIS A 156 3.09 2.63 13.33
N MET A 157 3.75 3.35 12.44
CA MET A 157 5.19 3.56 12.39
C MET A 157 5.47 5.06 12.44
N SER A 158 5.80 5.56 13.62
CA SER A 158 6.16 6.96 13.82
C SER A 158 7.54 7.25 13.26
N LEU A 159 7.62 8.30 12.43
CA LEU A 159 8.85 8.83 11.87
C LEU A 159 9.22 10.15 12.56
N ALA A 160 10.38 10.71 12.22
CA ALA A 160 10.78 12.00 12.79
C ALA A 160 9.77 13.11 12.48
N TYR A 161 9.71 14.11 13.35
CA TYR A 161 8.88 15.31 13.20
C TYR A 161 7.37 15.05 13.09
N GLY A 162 6.88 13.95 13.66
CA GLY A 162 5.46 13.67 13.78
C GLY A 162 4.80 13.14 12.50
N VAL A 163 5.60 12.70 11.51
CA VAL A 163 5.07 11.93 10.38
C VAL A 163 4.71 10.53 10.86
N ASP A 164 3.53 10.06 10.48
CA ASP A 164 3.01 8.74 10.84
C ASP A 164 2.75 7.92 9.57
N VAL A 165 3.25 6.68 9.56
CA VAL A 165 2.92 5.71 8.53
C VAL A 165 2.07 4.61 9.14
N ALA A 166 0.84 4.48 8.67
CA ALA A 166 -0.09 3.44 9.12
C ALA A 166 -0.23 2.33 8.06
N VAL A 167 -0.30 1.09 8.53
CA VAL A 167 -0.51 -0.10 7.70
C VAL A 167 -1.72 -0.85 8.21
N CYS A 168 -2.66 -1.15 7.32
CA CYS A 168 -3.83 -1.94 7.66
C CYS A 168 -4.16 -2.94 6.56
N ALA A 169 -4.49 -4.17 6.95
CA ALA A 169 -4.93 -5.22 6.05
C ALA A 169 -6.46 -5.33 6.09
N GLN A 170 -7.06 -5.57 4.92
CA GLN A 170 -8.49 -5.86 4.78
C GLN A 170 -8.71 -6.95 3.74
N LYS A 171 -9.85 -7.65 3.87
CA LYS A 171 -10.28 -8.61 2.86
C LYS A 171 -10.81 -7.88 1.64
N HIS A 172 -10.43 -8.37 0.47
CA HIS A 172 -10.99 -7.96 -0.80
C HIS A 172 -11.73 -9.15 -1.39
N TYR A 173 -13.06 -9.07 -1.28
CA TYR A 173 -13.93 -10.17 -1.66
C TYR A 173 -14.08 -10.25 -3.18
N ALA A 174 -14.20 -11.47 -3.67
CA ALA A 174 -14.48 -11.74 -5.08
C ALA A 174 -15.65 -10.88 -5.61
N GLY A 175 -15.41 -10.13 -6.69
CA GLY A 175 -16.42 -9.28 -7.32
C GLY A 175 -16.57 -7.88 -6.74
N GLN A 176 -15.83 -7.53 -5.68
CA GLN A 176 -15.75 -6.14 -5.21
C GLN A 176 -14.85 -5.31 -6.12
N LEU A 177 -15.36 -4.17 -6.60
CA LEU A 177 -14.57 -3.21 -7.36
C LEU A 177 -13.53 -2.51 -6.50
N MET A 178 -13.88 -2.19 -5.25
CA MET A 178 -13.01 -1.52 -4.27
C MET A 178 -13.13 -2.25 -2.93
N PRO A 179 -12.05 -2.33 -2.14
CA PRO A 179 -12.10 -2.95 -0.83
C PRO A 179 -12.95 -2.12 0.15
N ASP A 180 -13.57 -2.78 1.14
CA ASP A 180 -14.33 -2.10 2.18
C ASP A 180 -13.39 -1.38 3.16
N ARG A 181 -13.27 -0.07 2.97
CA ARG A 181 -12.38 0.81 3.76
C ARG A 181 -12.93 1.17 5.14
N SER A 182 -14.12 0.70 5.52
CA SER A 182 -14.67 0.98 6.85
C SER A 182 -13.85 0.33 7.97
N VAL A 183 -13.10 -0.72 7.65
CA VAL A 183 -12.28 -1.49 8.60
C VAL A 183 -10.92 -0.83 8.83
N CYS A 184 -10.29 -0.34 7.76
CA CYS A 184 -8.98 0.32 7.83
C CYS A 184 -9.10 1.84 8.00
N LYS A 185 -9.57 2.26 9.19
CA LYS A 185 -9.60 3.69 9.56
C LYS A 185 -8.21 4.11 10.03
N GLY A 186 -7.36 4.46 9.07
CA GLY A 186 -6.02 4.97 9.33
C GLY A 186 -6.04 6.27 10.14
N TYR A 187 -7.04 7.14 9.88
CA TYR A 187 -7.50 8.30 10.64
C TYR A 187 -8.88 8.70 10.09
#